data_AF-C1D4L5-F1
#
_entry.id   AF-C1D4L5-F1
#
_cell.length_a   1.000
_cell.length_b   1.000
_cell.length_c   1.000
_cell.angle_alpha   90.00
_cell.angle_beta   90.00
_cell.angle_gamma   90.00
#
_symmetry.space_group_name_H-M   'P 1'
#
loop_
_entity.id
_entity.type
_entity.pdbx_description
1 polymer ?
#
loop_
_entity_poly.entity_id
_entity_poly.type
_entity_poly.pdbx_seq_one_letter_code
_entity_poly.pdbx_strand_id
1 'polypeptide(L)'
;MLTWTHARGIQLFLIEPGKPNQNAYIESFNGRFRDECLNEHWFTSLRHAQVVIEARWREYNNERPKKGLGGLTPAAYAKSLVEKSGKLVSDSKPRCY
;
A
#
# COMPACT_ATOMS: atom_id res chain seq x y z
N MET A 1 -10.83 -16.89 4.69
CA MET A 1 -10.27 -15.85 3.81
C MET A 1 -10.82 -15.99 2.38
N LEU A 2 -10.61 -17.11 1.69
CA LEU A 2 -11.16 -17.38 0.33
C LEU A 2 -12.69 -17.28 0.23
N THR A 3 -13.40 -17.80 1.22
CA THR A 3 -14.87 -17.73 1.28
C THR A 3 -15.37 -16.30 1.47
N TRP A 4 -14.67 -15.51 2.28
CA TRP A 4 -15.00 -14.10 2.54
C TRP A 4 -14.75 -13.22 1.31
N THR A 5 -13.67 -13.48 0.56
CA THR A 5 -13.35 -12.73 -0.67
C THR A 5 -14.34 -13.07 -1.78
N HIS A 6 -14.67 -14.35 -1.94
CA HIS A 6 -15.69 -14.81 -2.87
C HIS A 6 -17.06 -14.17 -2.56
N ALA A 7 -17.48 -14.19 -1.30
CA ALA A 7 -18.72 -13.56 -0.86
C ALA A 7 -18.78 -12.03 -1.10
N ARG A 8 -17.63 -11.37 -1.25
CA ARG A 8 -17.52 -9.93 -1.55
C ARG A 8 -17.21 -9.63 -3.02
N GLY A 9 -17.15 -10.64 -3.88
CA GLY A 9 -16.75 -10.46 -5.28
C GLY A 9 -15.32 -9.94 -5.46
N ILE A 10 -14.44 -10.15 -4.47
CA ILE A 10 -13.04 -9.72 -4.55
C ILE A 10 -12.26 -10.79 -5.29
N GLN A 11 -11.71 -10.41 -6.45
CA GLN A 11 -10.80 -11.26 -7.21
C GLN A 11 -9.44 -11.35 -6.51
N LEU A 12 -8.93 -12.58 -6.36
CA LEU A 12 -7.62 -12.84 -5.79
C LEU A 12 -6.58 -13.07 -6.89
N PHE A 13 -5.43 -12.41 -6.74
CA PHE A 13 -4.24 -12.66 -7.55
C PHE A 13 -3.16 -13.22 -6.64
N LEU A 14 -2.89 -14.52 -6.77
CA LEU A 14 -1.86 -15.20 -6.00
C LEU A 14 -0.52 -15.09 -6.72
N ILE A 15 0.56 -15.04 -5.93
CA ILE A 15 1.93 -15.08 -6.45
C ILE A 15 2.17 -16.45 -7.08
N GLU A 16 2.74 -16.47 -8.27
CA GLU A 16 3.10 -17.69 -8.98
C GLU A 16 4.33 -18.35 -8.33
N PRO A 17 4.36 -19.68 -8.22
CA PRO A 17 5.53 -20.39 -7.74
C PRO A 17 6.78 -20.02 -8.56
N GLY A 18 7.87 -19.68 -7.87
CA GLY A 18 9.13 -19.30 -8.52
C GLY A 18 9.17 -17.87 -9.09
N LYS A 19 8.17 -17.01 -8.79
CA LYS A 19 8.15 -15.60 -9.21
C LYS A 19 8.23 -14.62 -8.03
N PRO A 20 9.36 -14.57 -7.29
CA PRO A 20 9.50 -13.71 -6.11
C PRO A 20 9.27 -12.22 -6.41
N ASN A 21 9.60 -11.78 -7.62
CA ASN A 21 9.45 -10.39 -8.04
C ASN A 21 7.99 -9.89 -8.04
N GLN A 22 6.99 -10.77 -8.09
CA GLN A 22 5.58 -10.38 -8.01
C GLN A 22 5.20 -9.79 -6.65
N ASN A 23 5.98 -10.07 -5.60
CA ASN A 23 5.78 -9.55 -4.24
C ASN A 23 6.82 -8.49 -3.83
N ALA A 24 7.82 -8.22 -4.68
CA ALA A 24 8.99 -7.41 -4.31
C ALA A 24 8.64 -6.01 -3.79
N TYR A 25 7.56 -5.40 -4.30
CA TYR A 25 7.09 -4.10 -3.81
C TYR A 25 6.62 -4.15 -2.36
N ILE A 26 5.82 -5.16 -2.01
CA ILE A 26 5.29 -5.34 -0.66
C ILE A 26 6.42 -5.74 0.29
N GLU A 27 7.35 -6.57 -0.16
CA GLU A 27 8.54 -6.93 0.62
C GLU A 27 9.41 -5.70 0.92
N SER A 28 9.66 -4.86 -0.08
CA SER A 28 10.40 -3.61 0.10
C SER A 28 9.70 -2.66 1.08
N PHE A 29 8.37 -2.55 0.99
CA PHE A 29 7.58 -1.75 1.94
C PHE A 29 7.69 -2.31 3.37
N ASN A 30 7.50 -3.62 3.55
CA ASN A 30 7.53 -4.26 4.86
C ASN A 30 8.92 -4.19 5.50
N GLY A 31 9.99 -4.34 4.71
CA GLY A 31 11.36 -4.13 5.17
C GLY A 31 11.56 -2.72 5.69
N ARG A 32 11.18 -1.71 4.89
CA ARG A 32 11.30 -0.31 5.30
C ARG A 32 10.46 0.03 6.54
N PHE A 33 9.23 -0.47 6.63
CA PHE A 33 8.40 -0.24 7.80
C PHE A 33 9.01 -0.88 9.06
N ARG A 34 9.62 -2.06 8.92
CA ARG A 34 10.33 -2.70 10.02
C ARG A 34 11.53 -1.87 10.48
N ASP A 35 12.38 -1.49 9.53
CA ASP A 35 13.63 -0.77 9.82
C ASP A 35 13.37 0.65 10.33
N GLU A 36 12.41 1.37 9.75
CA GLU A 36 12.15 2.77 10.10
C GLU A 36 11.16 2.91 11.28
N CYS A 37 10.28 1.93 11.55
CA CYS A 37 9.28 2.04 12.62
C CYS A 37 9.46 0.98 13.70
N LEU A 38 9.33 -0.30 13.35
CA LEU A 38 9.15 -1.34 14.38
C LEU A 38 10.42 -1.61 15.17
N ASN A 39 11.59 -1.57 14.52
CA ASN A 39 12.87 -1.83 15.17
C ASN A 39 13.37 -0.63 16.00
N GLU A 40 12.92 0.58 15.67
CA GLU A 40 13.31 1.83 16.36
C GLU A 40 12.58 2.03 17.69
N HIS A 41 11.54 1.24 17.98
CA HIS A 41 10.66 1.47 19.13
C HIS A 41 10.58 0.25 20.04
N TRP A 42 10.79 0.46 21.34
CA TRP A 42 10.40 -0.50 22.36
C TRP A 42 8.94 -0.27 22.77
N PHE A 43 8.05 -1.15 22.35
CA PHE A 43 6.62 -1.03 22.66
C PHE A 43 6.32 -1.52 24.08
N THR A 44 5.84 -0.61 24.92
CA THR A 44 5.49 -0.86 26.32
C THR A 44 4.03 -1.25 26.52
N SER A 45 3.17 -1.01 25.54
CA SER A 45 1.76 -1.40 25.54
C SER A 45 1.19 -1.42 24.12
N LEU A 46 0.05 -2.09 23.94
CA LEU A 46 -0.67 -2.08 22.66
C LEU A 46 -1.08 -0.65 22.24
N ARG A 47 -1.54 0.17 23.20
CA ARG A 47 -1.91 1.56 22.94
C ARG A 47 -0.73 2.38 22.44
N HIS A 48 0.45 2.20 23.05
CA HIS A 48 1.66 2.87 22.60
C HIS A 48 2.02 2.45 21.16
N ALA A 49 1.96 1.15 20.86
CA ALA A 49 2.20 0.65 19.51
C ALA A 49 1.22 1.24 18.48
N GLN A 50 -0.08 1.30 18.80
CA GLN A 50 -1.09 1.89 17.93
C GLN A 50 -0.76 3.35 17.59
N VAL A 51 -0.46 4.17 18.59
CA VAL A 51 -0.14 5.59 18.39
C VAL A 51 1.09 5.76 17.49
N VAL A 52 2.17 5.00 17.74
CA VAL A 52 3.40 5.08 16.94
C VAL A 52 3.15 4.64 15.49
N ILE A 53 2.45 3.51 15.30
CA ILE A 53 2.17 2.96 13.97
C ILE A 53 1.25 3.90 13.19
N GLU A 54 0.21 4.46 13.82
CA GLU A 54 -0.69 5.44 13.19
C GLU A 54 0.05 6.71 12.77
N ALA A 55 0.94 7.22 13.61
CA ALA A 55 1.78 8.37 13.26
C ALA A 55 2.64 8.07 12.02
N ARG A 56 3.29 6.90 11.98
CA ARG A 56 4.07 6.46 10.81
C ARG A 56 3.21 6.28 9.55
N TRP A 57 2.00 5.75 9.68
CA TRP A 57 1.06 5.61 8.57
C TRP A 57 0.64 6.97 8.01
N ARG A 58 0.37 7.94 8.90
CA ARG A 58 0.02 9.31 8.50
C ARG A 58 1.16 9.98 7.75
N GLU A 59 2.37 9.91 8.30
CA GLU A 59 3.58 10.47 7.68
C GLU A 59 3.81 9.86 6.29
N TYR A 60 3.80 8.53 6.19
CA TYR A 60 4.04 7.83 4.93
C TYR A 60 3.03 8.21 3.84
N ASN A 61 1.74 8.25 4.18
CA ASN A 61 0.67 8.45 3.21
C ASN A 61 0.43 9.92 2.85
N ASN A 62 0.60 10.84 3.81
CA ASN A 62 0.16 12.23 3.66
C ASN A 62 1.30 13.24 3.61
N GLU A 63 2.47 12.91 4.13
CA GLU A 63 3.54 13.89 4.35
C GLU A 63 4.79 13.58 3.51
N ARG A 64 5.12 12.30 3.30
CA ARG A 64 6.35 11.88 2.60
C ARG A 64 6.16 11.75 1.09
N PRO A 65 6.68 12.67 0.26
CA PRO A 65 6.58 12.59 -1.18
C PRO A 65 7.39 11.42 -1.74
N LYS A 66 6.90 10.77 -2.81
CA LYS A 66 7.59 9.64 -3.45
C LYS A 66 8.02 10.01 -4.85
N LYS A 67 9.33 9.87 -5.14
CA LYS A 67 9.88 10.08 -6.50
C LYS A 67 9.14 9.28 -7.57
N GLY A 68 8.82 8.01 -7.28
CA GLY A 68 8.06 7.14 -8.19
C GLY A 68 6.62 7.62 -8.48
N LEU A 69 6.08 8.54 -7.67
CA LEU A 69 4.77 9.15 -7.86
C LEU A 69 4.87 10.59 -8.39
N GLY A 70 6.00 10.94 -9.03
CA GLY A 70 6.23 12.30 -9.54
C GLY A 70 6.42 13.35 -8.45
N GLY A 71 6.85 12.94 -7.24
CA GLY A 71 6.98 13.84 -6.10
C GLY A 71 5.66 14.13 -5.38
N LEU A 72 4.62 13.35 -5.63
CA LEU A 72 3.38 13.37 -4.85
C LEU A 72 3.47 12.45 -3.62
N THR A 73 2.68 12.77 -2.60
CA THR A 73 2.42 11.84 -1.50
C THR A 73 1.45 10.74 -1.98
N PRO A 74 1.47 9.54 -1.38
CA PRO A 74 0.55 8.47 -1.76
C PRO A 74 -0.92 8.90 -1.76
N ALA A 75 -1.35 9.67 -0.76
CA ALA A 75 -2.72 10.17 -0.67
C ALA A 75 -3.05 11.16 -1.80
N ALA A 76 -2.13 12.08 -2.14
CA ALA A 76 -2.33 13.02 -3.25
C ALA A 76 -2.37 12.30 -4.60
N TYR A 77 -1.49 11.32 -4.80
CA TYR A 77 -1.49 10.49 -6.00
C TYR A 77 -2.79 9.70 -6.15
N ALA A 78 -3.28 9.08 -5.07
CA ALA A 78 -4.55 8.35 -5.08
C ALA A 78 -5.73 9.26 -5.45
N LYS A 79 -5.79 10.49 -4.92
CA LYS A 79 -6.79 11.49 -5.33
C LYS A 79 -6.71 11.78 -6.83
N SER A 80 -5.50 11.98 -7.36
CA SER A 80 -5.31 12.23 -8.80
C SER A 80 -5.76 11.05 -9.68
N LEU A 81 -5.65 9.81 -9.19
CA LEU A 81 -6.11 8.63 -9.91
C LEU A 81 -7.63 8.57 -9.97
N VAL A 82 -8.33 8.91 -8.88
CA VAL A 82 -9.81 8.97 -8.84
C VAL A 82 -10.33 10.07 -9.78
N GLU A 83 -9.67 11.23 -9.80
CA GLU A 83 -10.03 12.31 -10.73
C GLU A 83 -9.79 11.95 -12.19
N LYS A 84 -8.75 11.15 -12.48
CA LYS A 84 -8.47 10.64 -13.83
C LYS A 84 -9.41 9.52 -14.24
N SER A 85 -9.75 8.60 -13.32
CA SER A 85 -10.68 7.50 -13.63
C SER A 85 -12.09 8.00 -13.91
N GLY A 86 -12.53 9.08 -13.26
CA GLY A 86 -13.77 9.78 -13.59
C GLY A 86 -13.79 10.45 -14.98
N LYS A 87 -12.63 10.58 -15.64
CA LYS A 87 -12.49 11.14 -17.00
C LYS A 87 -12.23 10.08 -18.08
N LEU A 88 -11.98 8.83 -17.70
CA LEU A 88 -11.71 7.74 -18.64
C LEU A 88 -13.01 7.05 -19.04
N VAL A 89 -13.35 7.13 -20.33
CA VAL A 89 -14.43 6.34 -20.97
C VAL A 89 -14.13 4.85 -20.82
N SER A 90 -15.19 4.06 -20.69
CA SER A 90 -15.29 2.67 -20.21
C SER A 90 -14.42 1.58 -20.87
N ASP A 91 -13.58 1.88 -21.85
CA ASP A 91 -12.91 0.86 -22.67
C ASP A 91 -11.44 0.59 -22.32
N SER A 92 -10.97 1.10 -21.19
CA SER A 92 -9.58 0.86 -20.78
C SER A 92 -9.45 -0.44 -20.01
N LYS A 93 -9.13 -1.55 -20.71
CA LYS A 93 -8.69 -2.81 -20.09
C LYS A 93 -7.61 -2.54 -19.04
N PRO A 94 -7.68 -3.16 -17.85
CA PRO A 94 -6.65 -2.99 -16.83
C PRO A 94 -5.33 -3.54 -17.36
N ARG A 95 -4.33 -2.67 -17.54
CA ARG A 95 -2.94 -3.10 -17.72
C ARG A 95 -2.42 -3.57 -16.38
N CYS A 96 -2.38 -4.88 -16.18
CA CYS A 96 -1.52 -5.48 -15.18
C CYS A 96 -0.07 -5.33 -15.64
N TYR A 97 0.79 -4.83 -14.75
CA TYR A 97 2.24 -4.96 -14.85
C TYR A 97 2.65 -6.35 -14.33
#